data_AF-D8PRS1-F1
#
_entry.id   AF-D8PRS1-F1
#
_cell.length_a   1.000
_cell.length_b   1.000
_cell.length_c   1.000
_cell.angle_alpha   90.00
_cell.angle_beta   90.00
_cell.angle_gamma   90.00
#
_symmetry.space_group_name_H-M   'P 1'
#
loop_
_entity.id
_entity.type
_entity.pdbx_description
1 polymer ?
#
loop_
_entity_poly.entity_id
_entity_poly.type
_entity_poly.pdbx_seq_one_letter_code
_entity_poly.pdbx_strand_id
1 'polypeptide(L)'
;MADMDTPALFWAEYTPPKLVHSMFLSEWTVATSVEPVKRVFPRRWIDIRGMKMMDLWEAALRAVMGVVLFRPGISQSELRWHLRNAYDRAEVSEVLRHLQEERHLKARIASRPDEAITYDTPVDEDEEKGLFWSLGEKHWYQV
;
A
#
# COMPACT_ATOMS: atom_id res chain seq x y z
N MET A 1 -17.56 18.75 -18.23
CA MET A 1 -16.64 18.81 -17.07
C MET A 1 -15.69 17.64 -17.26
N ALA A 2 -14.40 17.93 -17.38
CA ALA A 2 -13.44 17.09 -18.09
C ALA A 2 -13.28 15.68 -17.48
N ASP A 3 -13.50 14.67 -18.32
CA ASP A 3 -12.87 13.36 -18.20
C ASP A 3 -11.35 13.58 -18.16
N MET A 4 -10.78 13.57 -16.95
CA MET A 4 -9.35 13.40 -16.81
C MET A 4 -9.10 11.97 -16.37
N ASP A 5 -8.90 11.08 -17.34
CA ASP A 5 -8.42 9.70 -17.13
C ASP A 5 -7.04 9.66 -16.44
N THR A 6 -6.35 10.80 -16.32
CA THR A 6 -5.06 10.92 -15.64
C THR A 6 -5.14 11.97 -14.53
N PRO A 7 -4.83 11.63 -13.26
CA PRO A 7 -4.84 12.59 -12.18
C PRO A 7 -3.78 13.68 -12.40
N ALA A 8 -4.00 14.89 -11.89
CA ALA A 8 -3.04 16.00 -12.01
C ALA A 8 -1.77 15.76 -11.18
N LEU A 9 -1.90 15.03 -10.06
CA LEU A 9 -0.84 14.73 -9.11
C LEU A 9 -0.89 13.25 -8.74
N PHE A 10 0.26 12.67 -8.40
CA PHE A 10 0.36 11.32 -7.85
C PHE A 10 1.40 11.24 -6.74
N TRP A 11 1.27 10.25 -5.87
CA TRP A 11 2.27 9.97 -4.83
C TRP A 11 3.35 9.02 -5.36
N ALA A 12 4.62 9.38 -5.15
CA ALA A 12 5.77 8.54 -5.40
C ALA A 12 6.37 8.05 -4.06
N GLU A 13 6.40 6.74 -3.84
CA GLU A 13 6.61 6.13 -2.51
C GLU A 13 7.98 5.43 -2.31
N TYR A 14 8.99 5.71 -3.14
CA TYR A 14 10.28 5.02 -3.04
C TYR A 14 11.25 5.63 -2.01
N THR A 15 11.16 6.94 -1.69
CA THR A 15 11.86 7.59 -0.55
C THR A 15 11.60 9.09 -0.46
N PRO A 16 11.43 9.62 0.78
CA PRO A 16 10.11 9.75 1.45
C PRO A 16 8.93 9.98 0.47
N PRO A 17 7.66 9.78 0.86
CA PRO A 17 6.55 10.02 -0.05
C PRO A 17 6.59 11.45 -0.61
N LYS A 18 6.56 11.57 -1.94
CA LYS A 18 6.55 12.86 -2.64
C LYS A 18 5.30 12.98 -3.48
N LEU A 19 4.68 14.15 -3.43
CA LEU A 19 3.60 14.51 -4.34
C LEU A 19 4.22 15.04 -5.64
N VAL A 20 3.96 14.38 -6.75
CA VAL A 20 4.60 14.63 -8.04
C VAL A 20 3.54 15.00 -9.08
N HIS A 21 3.86 15.97 -9.93
CA HIS A 21 3.00 16.37 -11.04
C HIS A 21 2.96 15.28 -12.13
N SER A 22 1.78 15.01 -12.69
CA SER A 22 1.59 13.92 -13.66
C SER A 22 2.35 14.09 -14.98
N MET A 23 2.88 15.28 -15.26
CA MET A 23 3.84 15.49 -16.35
C MET A 23 5.09 14.59 -16.23
N PHE A 24 5.45 14.19 -15.00
CA PHE A 24 6.58 13.31 -14.72
C PHE A 24 6.16 11.85 -14.56
N LEU A 25 4.93 11.46 -14.93
CA LEU A 25 4.43 10.10 -14.71
C LEU A 25 5.28 9.05 -15.45
N SER A 26 5.87 9.40 -16.60
CA SER A 26 6.72 8.53 -17.40
C SER A 26 7.95 8.01 -16.67
N GLU A 27 8.48 8.80 -15.75
CA GLU A 27 9.70 8.53 -15.01
C GLU A 27 9.47 7.55 -13.86
N TRP A 28 8.21 7.36 -13.45
CA TRP A 28 7.81 6.51 -12.33
C TRP A 28 6.97 5.29 -12.76
N THR A 29 6.61 5.21 -14.03
CA THR A 29 5.75 4.15 -14.58
C THR A 29 6.39 3.46 -15.77
N VAL A 30 5.98 2.22 -16.02
CA VAL A 30 6.40 1.44 -17.17
C VAL A 30 5.23 1.31 -18.14
N ALA A 31 5.50 1.49 -19.44
CA ALA A 31 4.52 1.29 -20.49
C ALA A 31 4.31 -0.22 -20.73
N THR A 32 3.08 -0.69 -20.60
CA THR A 32 2.71 -2.10 -20.80
C THR A 32 1.90 -2.31 -22.09
N SER A 33 1.40 -1.22 -22.67
CA SER A 33 0.78 -1.16 -23.99
C SER A 33 1.07 0.19 -24.61
N VAL A 34 1.28 0.21 -25.92
CA VAL A 34 1.46 1.44 -26.71
C VAL A 34 0.17 1.88 -27.40
N GLU A 35 -0.77 0.96 -27.63
CA GLU A 35 -2.03 1.25 -28.31
C GLU A 35 -3.18 0.38 -27.73
N PRO A 36 -4.04 0.94 -26.85
CA PRO A 36 -3.92 2.27 -26.25
C PRO A 36 -2.70 2.35 -25.31
N VAL A 37 -2.18 3.56 -25.07
CA VAL A 37 -1.09 3.78 -24.11
C VAL A 37 -1.57 3.37 -22.72
N LYS A 38 -0.94 2.35 -22.14
CA LYS A 38 -1.17 1.93 -20.75
C LYS A 38 0.13 1.95 -20.00
N ARG A 39 0.07 2.51 -18.79
CA ARG A 39 1.21 2.63 -17.88
C ARG A 39 0.83 2.14 -16.50
N VAL A 40 1.77 1.50 -15.84
CA VAL A 40 1.60 0.96 -14.48
C VAL A 40 2.78 1.36 -13.62
N PHE A 41 2.54 1.56 -12.32
CA PHE A 41 3.62 1.64 -11.36
C PHE A 41 4.26 0.25 -11.21
N PRO A 42 5.59 0.13 -11.26
CA PRO A 42 6.26 -1.13 -10.99
C PRO A 42 5.90 -1.64 -9.60
N ARG A 43 5.42 -2.87 -9.54
CA ARG A 43 5.13 -3.62 -8.31
C ARG A 43 5.47 -5.08 -8.54
N ARG A 44 5.90 -5.80 -7.51
CA ARG A 44 6.22 -7.23 -7.64
C ARG A 44 5.04 -8.07 -8.12
N TRP A 45 3.82 -7.70 -7.79
CA TRP A 45 2.60 -8.41 -8.23
C TRP A 45 2.06 -7.92 -9.58
N ILE A 46 2.84 -7.21 -10.40
CA ILE A 46 2.43 -6.77 -11.74
C ILE A 46 3.37 -7.40 -12.78
N ASP A 47 2.80 -8.14 -13.74
CA ASP A 47 3.55 -8.79 -14.82
C ASP A 47 3.96 -7.79 -15.92
N ILE A 48 4.73 -8.26 -16.89
CA ILE A 48 5.21 -7.45 -18.03
C ILE A 48 4.08 -6.88 -18.91
N ARG A 49 2.86 -7.41 -18.80
CA ARG A 49 1.66 -6.93 -19.51
C ARG A 49 0.84 -5.95 -18.67
N GLY A 50 1.27 -5.67 -17.44
CA GLY A 50 0.52 -4.84 -16.49
C GLY A 50 -0.60 -5.59 -15.78
N MET A 51 -0.61 -6.92 -15.84
CA MET A 51 -1.63 -7.75 -15.19
C MET A 51 -1.20 -8.11 -13.78
N LYS A 52 -2.17 -8.15 -12.85
CA LYS A 52 -1.90 -8.53 -11.46
C LYS A 52 -1.67 -10.04 -11.34
N MET A 53 -0.52 -10.42 -10.80
CA MET A 53 -0.18 -11.79 -10.44
C MET A 53 -0.79 -12.11 -9.07
N MET A 54 -1.94 -12.78 -9.09
CA MET A 54 -2.78 -12.98 -7.89
C MET A 54 -2.10 -13.83 -6.82
N ASP A 55 -1.30 -14.81 -7.21
CA ASP A 55 -0.48 -15.63 -6.33
C ASP A 55 0.52 -14.81 -5.51
N LEU A 56 1.24 -13.89 -6.15
CA LEU A 56 2.17 -12.98 -5.47
C LEU A 56 1.44 -11.95 -4.59
N TRP A 57 0.30 -11.47 -5.06
CA TRP A 57 -0.54 -10.56 -4.30
C TRP A 57 -1.07 -11.20 -3.02
N GLU A 58 -1.70 -12.37 -3.12
CA GLU A 58 -2.24 -13.08 -1.97
C GLU A 58 -1.13 -13.49 -0.99
N ALA A 59 0.05 -13.86 -1.48
CA ALA A 59 1.20 -14.12 -0.62
C ALA A 59 1.58 -12.88 0.21
N ALA A 60 1.54 -11.68 -0.38
CA ALA A 60 1.79 -10.43 0.32
C ALA A 60 0.69 -10.11 1.35
N LEU A 61 -0.59 -10.32 0.98
CA LEU A 61 -1.70 -10.16 1.91
C LEU A 61 -1.53 -11.07 3.15
N ARG A 62 -1.24 -12.36 2.93
CA ARG A 62 -1.04 -13.34 4.00
C ARG A 62 0.19 -13.03 4.84
N ALA A 63 1.27 -12.53 4.24
CA ALA A 63 2.47 -12.13 4.96
C ALA A 63 2.18 -10.96 5.93
N VAL A 64 1.53 -9.90 5.44
CA VAL A 64 1.13 -8.74 6.27
C VAL A 64 0.14 -9.15 7.36
N MET A 65 -0.91 -9.88 7.00
CA MET A 65 -1.90 -10.38 7.95
C MET A 65 -1.28 -11.28 9.02
N GLY A 66 -0.33 -12.15 8.64
CA GLY A 66 0.38 -13.00 9.57
C GLY A 66 1.14 -12.19 10.62
N VAL A 67 1.87 -11.15 10.20
CA VAL A 67 2.60 -10.27 11.14
C VAL A 67 1.62 -9.60 12.13
N VAL A 68 0.52 -9.04 11.64
CA VAL A 68 -0.47 -8.36 12.50
C VAL A 68 -1.20 -9.35 13.42
N LEU A 69 -1.49 -10.57 12.94
CA LEU A 69 -2.14 -11.62 13.72
C LEU A 69 -1.28 -12.03 14.93
N PHE A 70 0.02 -12.20 14.73
CA PHE A 70 0.95 -12.56 15.81
C PHE A 70 1.40 -11.37 16.67
N ARG A 71 1.21 -10.14 16.18
CA ARG A 71 1.54 -8.89 16.88
C ARG A 71 0.42 -7.86 16.75
N PRO A 72 -0.73 -8.05 17.41
CA PRO A 72 -1.81 -7.08 17.36
C PRO A 72 -1.36 -5.73 17.96
N GLY A 73 -1.63 -4.63 17.26
CA GLY A 73 -1.17 -3.31 17.67
C GLY A 73 0.30 -3.06 17.35
N ILE A 74 0.87 -3.74 16.35
CA ILE A 74 2.21 -3.44 15.84
C ILE A 74 2.24 -2.07 15.14
N SER A 75 3.32 -1.31 15.30
CA SER A 75 3.50 -0.08 14.53
C SER A 75 3.76 -0.39 13.05
N GLN A 76 3.40 0.51 12.14
CA GLN A 76 3.70 0.36 10.71
C GLN A 76 5.21 0.24 10.47
N SER A 77 5.99 1.03 11.21
CA SER A 77 7.46 1.00 11.12
C SER A 77 8.05 -0.38 11.46
N GLU A 78 7.55 -1.04 12.52
CA GLU A 78 7.97 -2.39 12.90
C GLU A 78 7.45 -3.45 11.92
N LEU A 79 6.20 -3.31 11.46
CA LEU A 79 5.63 -4.20 10.45
C LEU A 79 6.48 -4.19 9.17
N ARG A 80 6.84 -3.00 8.68
CA ARG A 80 7.75 -2.82 7.54
C ARG A 80 9.12 -3.42 7.83
N TRP A 81 9.67 -3.22 9.04
CA TRP A 81 10.94 -3.83 9.43
C TRP A 81 10.87 -5.35 9.35
N HIS A 82 9.80 -6.00 9.80
CA HIS A 82 9.64 -7.45 9.71
C HIS A 82 9.56 -7.96 8.26
N LEU A 83 9.00 -7.17 7.36
CA LEU A 83 8.78 -7.53 5.96
C LEU A 83 9.88 -7.08 4.99
N ARG A 84 10.87 -6.31 5.47
CA ARG A 84 11.91 -5.63 4.66
C ARG A 84 12.71 -6.51 3.71
N ASN A 85 12.84 -7.81 4.02
CA ASN A 85 13.58 -8.74 3.17
C ASN A 85 12.78 -9.19 1.95
N ALA A 86 11.46 -9.05 2.00
CA ALA A 86 10.54 -9.50 0.97
C ALA A 86 9.86 -8.32 0.25
N TYR A 87 9.45 -7.28 0.97
CA TYR A 87 8.61 -6.21 0.42
C TYR A 87 9.22 -4.84 0.68
N ASP A 88 9.05 -3.94 -0.29
CA ASP A 88 9.40 -2.53 -0.12
C ASP A 88 8.29 -1.75 0.63
N ARG A 89 8.55 -0.46 0.88
CA ARG A 89 7.63 0.42 1.61
C ARG A 89 6.29 0.61 0.87
N ALA A 90 6.34 0.82 -0.44
CA ALA A 90 5.17 1.10 -1.24
C ALA A 90 4.30 -0.15 -1.36
N GLU A 91 4.93 -1.32 -1.45
CA GLU A 91 4.29 -2.62 -1.45
C GLU A 91 3.57 -2.89 -0.13
N VAL A 92 4.25 -2.69 1.01
CA VAL A 92 3.62 -2.81 2.33
C VAL A 92 2.44 -1.85 2.47
N SER A 93 2.60 -0.59 2.02
CA SER A 93 1.53 0.42 2.08
C SER A 93 0.32 0.06 1.22
N GLU A 94 0.54 -0.47 0.02
CA GLU A 94 -0.54 -0.93 -0.87
C GLU A 94 -1.32 -2.10 -0.26
N VAL A 95 -0.63 -3.05 0.35
CA VAL A 95 -1.26 -4.19 1.03
C VAL A 95 -2.05 -3.74 2.26
N LEU A 96 -1.48 -2.88 3.10
CA LEU A 96 -2.14 -2.37 4.31
C LEU A 96 -3.42 -1.62 3.98
N ARG A 97 -3.37 -0.73 2.97
CA ARG A 97 -4.54 -0.01 2.47
C ARG A 97 -5.62 -0.98 1.98
N HIS A 98 -5.26 -1.96 1.15
CA HIS A 98 -6.23 -2.95 0.67
C HIS A 98 -6.88 -3.73 1.81
N LEU A 99 -6.10 -4.23 2.76
CA LEU A 99 -6.62 -4.98 3.90
C LEU A 99 -7.50 -4.13 4.82
N GLN A 100 -7.26 -2.82 4.88
CA GLN A 100 -8.11 -1.89 5.60
C GLN A 100 -9.43 -1.61 4.84
N GLU A 101 -9.35 -1.34 3.54
CA GLU A 101 -10.52 -1.13 2.67
C GLU A 101 -11.45 -2.34 2.74
N GLU A 102 -10.88 -3.54 2.74
CA GLU A 102 -11.61 -4.81 2.90
C GLU A 102 -11.99 -5.12 4.36
N ARG A 103 -11.64 -4.27 5.32
CA ARG A 103 -11.95 -4.36 6.75
C ARG A 103 -11.34 -5.57 7.47
N HIS A 104 -10.28 -6.17 6.94
CA HIS A 104 -9.47 -7.17 7.65
C HIS A 104 -8.53 -6.51 8.66
N LEU A 105 -8.14 -5.27 8.42
CA LEU A 105 -7.29 -4.47 9.32
C LEU A 105 -7.96 -3.16 9.69
N LYS A 106 -7.53 -2.61 10.83
CA LYS A 106 -7.82 -1.23 11.26
C LYS A 106 -6.54 -0.53 11.68
N ALA A 107 -6.41 0.72 11.24
CA ALA A 107 -5.31 1.60 11.58
C ALA A 107 -5.72 2.55 12.72
N ARG A 108 -4.80 2.85 13.63
CA ARG A 108 -4.97 3.80 14.73
C ARG A 108 -3.71 4.64 14.86
N ILE A 109 -3.87 5.89 15.27
CA ILE A 109 -2.72 6.76 15.58
C ILE A 109 -2.52 6.82 17.09
N ALA A 110 -1.26 6.84 17.56
CA ALA A 110 -0.95 6.86 18.99
C ALA A 110 -1.59 8.05 19.73
N SER A 111 -1.74 9.20 19.06
CA SER A 111 -2.38 10.39 19.62
C SER A 111 -3.89 10.27 19.77
N ARG A 112 -4.52 9.31 19.09
CA ARG A 112 -5.97 9.03 19.13
C ARG A 112 -6.22 7.52 19.12
N PRO A 113 -5.87 6.81 20.20
CA PRO A 113 -5.89 5.35 20.23
C PRO A 113 -7.30 4.74 20.10
N ASP A 114 -8.32 5.51 20.45
CA ASP A 114 -9.72 5.07 20.41
C ASP A 114 -10.38 5.29 19.03
N GLU A 115 -9.74 6.05 18.13
CA GLU A 115 -10.26 6.37 16.81
C GLU A 115 -9.56 5.52 15.74
N ALA A 116 -10.33 4.69 15.02
CA ALA A 116 -9.86 4.10 13.78
C ALA A 116 -9.77 5.19 12.71
N ILE A 117 -8.66 5.26 12.00
CA ILE A 117 -8.47 6.23 10.91
C ILE A 117 -8.50 5.52 9.57
N THR A 118 -8.86 6.23 8.50
CA THR A 118 -8.65 5.75 7.13
C THR A 118 -7.20 6.01 6.73
N TYR A 119 -6.49 4.99 6.29
CA TYR A 119 -5.15 5.10 5.72
C TYR A 119 -5.26 5.31 4.22
N ASP A 120 -5.39 6.58 3.82
CA ASP A 120 -5.60 7.00 2.43
C ASP A 120 -4.37 7.65 1.79
N THR A 121 -3.41 8.06 2.61
CA THR A 121 -2.26 8.86 2.22
C THR A 121 -0.97 8.16 2.63
N PRO A 122 0.05 8.16 1.74
CA PRO A 122 1.35 7.61 2.11
C PRO A 122 1.96 8.41 3.24
N VAL A 123 2.30 7.74 4.32
CA VAL A 123 2.99 8.32 5.48
C VAL A 123 4.50 8.26 5.30
N ASP A 124 5.25 9.12 5.98
CA ASP A 124 6.72 9.10 6.06
C ASP A 124 7.26 8.20 7.19
N GLU A 125 8.59 8.07 7.32
CA GLU A 125 9.19 7.12 8.29
C GLU A 125 8.92 7.47 9.75
N ASP A 126 8.73 8.75 10.06
CA ASP A 126 8.45 9.18 11.42
C ASP A 126 6.97 9.01 11.74
N GLU A 127 6.10 9.31 10.78
CA GLU A 127 4.66 9.06 10.87
C GLU A 127 4.34 7.56 11.02
N GLU A 128 5.10 6.67 10.36
CA GLU A 128 4.97 5.21 10.51
C GLU A 128 5.13 4.71 11.95
N LYS A 129 5.87 5.44 12.80
CA LYS A 129 6.06 5.09 14.21
C LYS A 129 4.81 5.37 15.04
N GLY A 130 4.01 6.34 14.60
CA GLY A 130 2.77 6.77 15.25
C GLY A 130 1.54 5.99 14.79
N LEU A 131 1.66 5.14 13.76
CA LEU A 131 0.56 4.41 13.14
C LEU A 131 0.60 2.93 13.53
N PHE A 132 -0.51 2.41 14.05
CA PHE A 132 -0.61 1.08 14.63
C PHE A 132 -1.70 0.26 13.96
N TRP A 133 -1.42 -1.03 13.74
CA TRP A 133 -2.27 -1.94 12.99
C TRP A 133 -2.81 -3.06 13.88
N SER A 134 -4.10 -3.34 13.74
CA SER A 134 -4.77 -4.43 14.46
C SER A 134 -5.86 -5.06 13.59
N LEU A 135 -6.39 -6.21 14.04
CA LEU A 135 -7.45 -6.91 13.31
C LEU A 135 -8.73 -6.06 13.22
N GLY A 136 -9.31 -6.06 12.02
CA GLY A 136 -10.56 -5.40 11.68
C GLY A 136 -11.79 -6.26 12.01
N GLU A 137 -12.87 -6.00 11.28
CA GLU A 137 -14.17 -6.67 11.46
C GLU A 137 -14.23 -8.02 10.75
N LYS A 138 -13.65 -8.10 9.54
CA LYS A 138 -13.60 -9.35 8.78
C LYS A 138 -12.54 -10.29 9.35
N HIS A 139 -12.80 -11.58 9.24
CA HIS A 139 -11.90 -12.59 9.76
C HIS A 139 -10.61 -12.67 8.94
N TRP A 140 -9.49 -12.94 9.60
CA TRP A 140 -8.18 -12.98 8.97
C TRP A 140 -8.00 -14.12 7.95
N TYR A 141 -8.76 -15.21 8.08
CA TYR A 141 -8.67 -16.37 7.19
C TYR A 141 -9.46 -16.21 5.88
N GLN A 142 -10.14 -15.07 5.70
CA GLN A 142 -10.88 -14.75 4.49
C GLN A 142 -10.02 -13.96 3.47
N VAL A 143 -8.71 -13.92 3.70
CA VAL A 143 -7.69 -13.19 2.93
C VAL A 143 -7.02 -14.07 1.87
#